data_AF-A0A1J3GXU5-F1
#
_entry.id   AF-A0A1J3GXU5-F1
#
_cell.length_a   1.000
_cell.length_b   1.000
_cell.length_c   1.000
_cell.angle_alpha   90.00
_cell.angle_beta   90.00
_cell.angle_gamma   90.00
#
_symmetry.space_group_name_H-M   'P 1'
#
loop_
_entity.id
_entity.type
_entity.pdbx_description
1 polymer ?
#
loop_
_entity_poly.entity_id
_entity_poly.type
_entity_poly.pdbx_seq_one_letter_code
_entity_poly.pdbx_strand_id
1 'polypeptide(L)'
;MSAIVCGKRSLFEDLVAASSPPVSKKIRCFSSSSPARFSPPIPPASSILLDHLAAIFPDMDKQILERAIEGCGDDLDSAIRCLNQLRLESANNNNSGLATNQSPVIQESNVEPQQQGSNKEEVLPNGEPNVLNLDGKEWVELFVREMMSASDMTNAKERAARALEALEKSINARAGAEAMQSLQQENLMLKQQLEAIVQENSLLKRAVVTQQKRQRETEDQTQELQHLRQLVTQYQEQLRTLEVNNYALTLHLKQAQQNSSIPGRYHPDVF
;
A
#
# COMPACT_ATOMS: atom_id res chain seq x y z
N MET A 1 9.41 -55.34 34.00
CA MET A 1 9.56 -53.88 33.83
C MET A 1 8.15 -53.29 33.77
N SER A 2 7.41 -53.17 34.85
CA SER A 2 7.59 -52.31 36.04
C SER A 2 7.76 -50.83 35.69
N ALA A 3 6.66 -50.06 35.79
CA ALA A 3 6.58 -48.93 36.72
C ALA A 3 5.17 -48.29 36.76
N ILE A 4 4.53 -48.37 37.95
CA ILE A 4 3.84 -47.28 38.70
C ILE A 4 2.55 -46.72 38.04
N VAL A 5 1.31 -46.96 38.46
CA VAL A 5 0.63 -46.95 39.78
C VAL A 5 0.87 -45.69 40.62
N CYS A 6 -0.10 -44.78 40.65
CA CYS A 6 -0.47 -44.14 41.90
C CYS A 6 -1.98 -43.89 41.95
N GLY A 7 -2.61 -44.42 42.99
CA GLY A 7 -3.98 -44.14 43.38
C GLY A 7 -4.06 -43.76 44.85
N LYS A 8 -5.31 -43.54 45.29
CA LYS A 8 -5.80 -43.33 46.67
C LYS A 8 -5.64 -41.88 47.16
N ARG A 9 -6.62 -41.27 47.85
CA ARG A 9 -7.51 -41.69 48.96
C ARG A 9 -8.77 -40.77 48.96
N SER A 10 -9.91 -40.98 49.63
CA SER A 10 -10.56 -42.04 50.43
C SER A 10 -11.69 -41.36 51.25
N LEU A 11 -12.67 -42.15 51.72
CA LEU A 11 -13.62 -41.99 52.87
C LEU A 11 -15.03 -41.41 52.54
N PHE A 12 -16.13 -42.18 52.54
CA PHE A 12 -16.97 -42.74 53.66
C PHE A 12 -17.45 -41.59 54.59
N GLU A 13 -18.70 -41.40 55.04
CA GLU A 13 -20.01 -42.09 55.07
C GLU A 13 -21.00 -41.11 55.75
N ASP A 14 -22.30 -41.38 55.60
CA ASP A 14 -23.38 -41.16 56.58
C ASP A 14 -24.11 -39.80 56.76
N LEU A 15 -25.34 -39.83 56.22
CA LEU A 15 -26.64 -39.68 56.89
C LEU A 15 -27.20 -38.29 57.25
N VAL A 16 -28.35 -38.05 56.59
CA VAL A 16 -29.60 -37.44 57.08
C VAL A 16 -29.73 -35.91 56.96
N ALA A 17 -30.68 -35.56 56.09
CA ALA A 17 -31.56 -34.39 56.13
C ALA A 17 -30.91 -33.00 56.09
N ALA A 18 -30.88 -32.41 54.90
CA ALA A 18 -31.53 -31.12 54.63
C ALA A 18 -31.45 -30.78 53.14
N SER A 19 -32.52 -30.16 52.67
CA SER A 19 -32.73 -29.53 51.36
C SER A 19 -31.48 -29.14 50.55
N SER A 20 -31.43 -29.64 49.31
CA SER A 20 -30.91 -29.00 48.08
C SER A 20 -29.93 -27.82 48.22
N PRO A 21 -28.65 -27.97 47.80
CA PRO A 21 -27.74 -26.86 47.57
C PRO A 21 -27.54 -26.54 46.06
N PRO A 22 -26.87 -25.40 45.75
CA PRO A 22 -27.02 -24.66 44.49
C PRO A 22 -25.81 -24.78 43.53
N VAL A 23 -25.93 -24.05 42.41
CA VAL A 23 -24.86 -23.54 41.50
C VAL A 23 -24.53 -24.37 40.26
N SER A 24 -24.73 -23.74 39.09
CA SER A 24 -23.83 -23.88 37.95
C SER A 24 -23.31 -22.50 37.50
N LYS A 25 -22.10 -22.19 38.00
CA LYS A 25 -20.99 -21.43 37.40
C LYS A 25 -21.33 -20.31 36.41
N LYS A 26 -21.48 -19.11 36.98
CA LYS A 26 -21.49 -17.80 36.31
C LYS A 26 -20.11 -17.52 35.68
N ILE A 27 -20.10 -17.35 34.36
CA ILE A 27 -18.96 -16.90 33.57
C ILE A 27 -18.60 -15.47 34.02
N ARG A 28 -17.30 -15.23 34.16
CA ARG A 28 -16.71 -13.97 34.59
C ARG A 28 -16.78 -12.95 33.44
N CYS A 29 -17.85 -12.15 33.38
CA CYS A 29 -17.89 -10.94 32.56
C CYS A 29 -17.09 -9.85 33.28
N PHE A 30 -15.89 -9.53 32.79
CA PHE A 30 -15.26 -8.25 33.09
C PHE A 30 -15.90 -7.19 32.18
N SER A 31 -16.64 -6.27 32.78
CA SER A 31 -17.03 -5.02 32.14
C SER A 31 -15.76 -4.17 31.97
N SER A 32 -15.28 -4.04 30.73
CA SER A 32 -14.31 -3.01 30.39
C SER A 32 -15.08 -1.72 30.13
N SER A 33 -15.01 -0.81 31.10
CA SER A 33 -15.35 0.59 30.94
C SER A 33 -14.40 1.20 29.90
N SER A 34 -14.92 1.56 28.72
CA SER A 34 -14.14 2.31 27.73
C SER A 34 -14.08 3.78 28.14
N PRO A 35 -12.91 4.43 28.12
CA PRO A 35 -12.83 5.87 28.37
C PRO A 35 -13.48 6.61 27.19
N ALA A 36 -14.42 7.51 27.49
CA ALA A 36 -14.92 8.48 26.53
C ALA A 36 -13.74 9.33 26.04
N ARG A 37 -13.26 9.04 24.82
CA ARG A 37 -12.38 9.96 24.11
C ARG A 37 -13.24 11.11 23.64
N PHE A 38 -13.03 12.29 24.21
CA PHE A 38 -13.42 13.55 23.60
C PHE A 38 -12.88 13.56 22.16
N SER A 39 -13.78 13.51 21.18
CA SER A 39 -13.39 13.76 19.79
C SER A 39 -13.14 15.26 19.67
N PRO A 40 -11.98 15.70 19.17
CA PRO A 40 -11.81 17.10 18.79
C PRO A 40 -12.86 17.47 17.73
N PRO A 41 -13.31 18.73 17.66
CA PRO A 41 -14.25 19.16 16.63
C PRO A 41 -13.63 18.84 15.26
N ILE A 42 -14.39 18.11 14.44
CA ILE A 42 -14.02 17.83 13.05
C ILE A 42 -13.83 19.20 12.39
N PRO A 43 -12.59 19.59 12.03
CA PRO A 43 -12.39 20.83 11.33
C PRO A 43 -13.05 20.68 9.93
N PRO A 44 -13.57 21.75 9.34
CA PRO A 44 -14.25 21.67 8.05
C PRO A 44 -13.32 20.98 7.04
N ALA A 45 -13.87 20.12 6.17
CA ALA A 45 -13.07 19.33 5.23
C ALA A 45 -12.08 20.19 4.42
N SER A 46 -12.46 21.45 4.16
CA SER A 46 -11.64 22.46 3.50
C SER A 46 -10.32 22.79 4.22
N SER A 47 -10.26 22.78 5.55
CA SER A 47 -9.01 23.11 6.28
C SER A 47 -7.99 21.97 6.24
N ILE A 48 -8.45 20.71 6.22
CA ILE A 48 -7.57 19.54 6.08
C ILE A 48 -6.96 19.50 4.68
N LEU A 49 -7.77 19.82 3.66
CA LEU A 49 -7.31 19.92 2.28
C LEU A 49 -6.31 21.07 2.10
N LEU A 50 -6.54 22.20 2.78
CA LEU A 50 -5.66 23.34 2.74
C LEU A 50 -4.28 23.03 3.35
N ASP A 51 -4.25 22.38 4.52
CA ASP A 51 -2.99 21.97 5.16
C ASP A 51 -2.21 20.97 4.28
N HIS A 52 -2.92 20.05 3.63
CA HIS A 52 -2.31 19.07 2.73
C HIS A 52 -1.71 19.73 1.48
N LEU A 53 -2.43 20.66 0.86
CA LEU A 53 -1.91 21.38 -0.31
C LEU A 53 -0.78 22.36 0.07
N ALA A 54 -0.78 22.92 1.27
CA ALA A 54 0.30 23.80 1.74
C ALA A 54 1.59 23.02 1.97
N ALA A 55 1.50 21.73 2.33
CA ALA A 55 2.65 20.83 2.39
C ALA A 55 3.21 20.48 1.01
N ILE A 56 2.35 20.37 -0.02
CA ILE A 56 2.77 20.07 -1.40
C ILE A 56 3.32 21.32 -2.11
N PHE A 57 2.78 22.50 -1.78
CA PHE A 57 3.13 23.77 -2.41
C PHE A 57 3.55 24.82 -1.36
N PRO A 58 4.72 24.65 -0.72
CA PRO A 58 5.19 25.54 0.34
C PRO A 58 5.48 26.98 -0.14
N ASP A 59 5.76 27.15 -1.43
CA ASP A 59 6.07 28.45 -2.05
C ASP A 59 4.81 29.24 -2.47
N MET A 60 3.61 28.67 -2.33
CA MET A 60 2.35 29.24 -2.81
C MET A 60 1.56 29.93 -1.69
N ASP A 61 0.94 31.06 -2.01
CA ASP A 61 0.11 31.80 -1.05
C ASP A 61 -1.18 31.03 -0.69
N LYS A 62 -1.55 31.09 0.60
CA LYS A 62 -2.69 30.36 1.17
C LYS A 62 -4.02 30.77 0.54
N GLN A 63 -4.16 32.03 0.11
CA GLN A 63 -5.36 32.51 -0.56
C GLN A 63 -5.55 31.89 -1.96
N ILE A 64 -4.45 31.60 -2.66
CA ILE A 64 -4.49 30.92 -3.97
C ILE A 64 -4.90 29.46 -3.78
N LEU A 65 -4.43 28.86 -2.69
CA LEU A 65 -4.73 27.50 -2.28
C LEU A 65 -6.21 27.31 -1.91
N GLU A 66 -6.75 28.20 -1.07
CA GLU A 66 -8.18 28.23 -0.72
C GLU A 66 -9.06 28.40 -1.97
N ARG A 67 -8.71 29.34 -2.85
CA ARG A 67 -9.44 29.56 -4.11
C ARG A 67 -9.41 28.34 -5.03
N ALA A 68 -8.30 27.62 -5.08
CA ALA A 68 -8.18 26.39 -5.86
C ALA A 68 -9.06 25.26 -5.29
N ILE A 69 -9.15 25.13 -3.97
CA ILE A 69 -10.02 24.16 -3.30
C ILE A 69 -11.50 24.49 -3.58
N GLU A 70 -11.89 25.76 -3.42
CA GLU A 70 -13.27 26.22 -3.67
C GLU A 70 -13.66 26.06 -5.15
N GLY A 71 -12.76 26.43 -6.08
CA GLY A 71 -12.99 26.32 -7.52
C GLY A 71 -13.02 24.88 -8.04
N CYS A 72 -12.38 23.94 -7.33
CA CYS A 72 -12.36 22.52 -7.66
C CYS A 72 -13.40 21.70 -6.88
N GLY A 73 -14.25 22.34 -6.06
CA GLY A 73 -15.34 21.67 -5.33
C GLY A 73 -14.85 20.65 -4.30
N ASP A 74 -13.86 21.03 -3.48
CA ASP A 74 -13.24 20.19 -2.46
C ASP A 74 -12.55 18.91 -3.00
N ASP A 75 -12.32 18.80 -4.31
CA ASP A 75 -11.54 17.73 -4.93
C ASP A 75 -10.04 18.05 -4.96
N LEU A 76 -9.28 17.34 -4.12
CA LEU A 76 -7.85 17.51 -3.95
C LEU A 76 -7.07 17.30 -5.25
N ASP A 77 -7.39 16.27 -6.03
CA ASP A 77 -6.63 15.92 -7.24
C ASP A 77 -6.85 16.95 -8.36
N SER A 78 -8.05 17.52 -8.43
CA SER A 78 -8.35 18.64 -9.34
C SER A 78 -7.68 19.93 -8.88
N ALA A 79 -7.64 20.22 -7.58
CA ALA A 79 -6.92 21.37 -7.03
C ALA A 79 -5.40 21.29 -7.30
N ILE A 80 -4.78 20.11 -7.10
CA ILE A 80 -3.37 19.86 -7.41
C ILE A 80 -3.06 20.10 -8.89
N ARG A 81 -3.92 19.61 -9.80
CA ARG A 81 -3.75 19.84 -11.25
C ARG A 81 -3.87 21.31 -11.62
N CYS A 82 -4.84 22.01 -11.04
CA CYS A 82 -5.06 23.45 -11.26
C CYS A 82 -3.85 24.28 -10.79
N LEU A 83 -3.32 23.99 -9.60
CA LEU A 83 -2.16 24.69 -9.04
C LEU A 83 -0.88 24.41 -9.82
N ASN A 84 -0.68 23.18 -10.30
CA ASN A 84 0.44 22.86 -11.18
C ASN A 84 0.35 23.59 -12.52
N GLN A 85 -0.86 23.69 -13.10
CA GLN A 85 -1.09 24.47 -14.31
C GLN A 85 -0.75 25.95 -14.10
N LEU A 86 -1.19 26.55 -12.99
CA LEU A 86 -0.85 27.93 -12.62
C LEU A 86 0.66 28.14 -12.43
N ARG A 87 1.37 27.15 -11.86
CA ARG A 87 2.83 27.21 -11.70
C ARG A 87 3.55 27.15 -13.05
N LEU A 88 3.09 26.29 -13.95
CA LEU A 88 3.63 26.18 -15.32
C LEU A 88 3.34 27.43 -16.15
N GLU A 89 2.15 28.01 -16.01
CA GLU A 89 1.76 29.23 -16.71
C GLU A 89 2.50 30.46 -16.19
N SER A 90 2.76 30.53 -14.88
CA SER A 90 3.65 31.54 -14.29
C SER A 90 5.10 31.40 -14.79
N ALA A 91 5.62 30.17 -14.88
CA ALA A 91 6.95 29.90 -15.44
C ALA A 91 7.03 30.21 -16.96
N ASN A 92 5.97 29.92 -17.71
CA ASN A 92 5.89 30.23 -19.15
C ASN A 92 5.71 31.72 -19.42
N ASN A 93 4.97 32.45 -18.59
CA ASN A 93 4.83 33.90 -18.72
C ASN A 93 6.13 34.65 -18.38
N ASN A 94 7.00 34.05 -17.56
CA ASN A 94 8.36 34.57 -17.33
C ASN A 94 9.33 34.24 -18.47
N ASN A 95 9.02 33.26 -19.33
CA ASN A 95 9.82 32.84 -20.49
C ASN A 95 9.21 33.24 -21.84
N SER A 96 8.07 33.93 -21.88
CA SER A 96 7.44 34.47 -23.10
C SER A 96 8.08 35.78 -23.55
N GLY A 97 9.40 35.87 -23.41
CA GLY A 97 10.27 36.87 -24.01
C GLY A 97 11.13 36.30 -25.14
N LEU A 98 10.82 35.13 -25.69
CA LEU A 98 11.42 34.69 -26.96
C LEU A 98 10.60 33.58 -27.62
N ALA A 99 9.61 33.97 -28.41
CA ALA A 99 9.12 33.10 -29.46
C ALA A 99 10.25 32.90 -30.49
N THR A 100 10.46 31.67 -30.95
CA THR A 100 10.24 31.28 -32.36
C THR A 100 11.03 30.02 -32.72
N ASN A 101 10.27 28.96 -33.01
CA ASN A 101 10.50 27.90 -34.01
C ASN A 101 11.23 26.58 -33.66
N GLN A 102 10.45 25.52 -33.93
CA GLN A 102 10.79 24.23 -34.55
C GLN A 102 11.15 23.04 -33.62
N SER A 103 10.17 22.14 -33.51
CA SER A 103 10.39 20.69 -33.58
C SER A 103 10.23 20.22 -35.03
N PRO A 104 10.38 18.93 -35.40
CA PRO A 104 10.95 17.78 -34.68
C PRO A 104 12.01 17.04 -35.54
N VAL A 105 12.58 15.91 -35.08
CA VAL A 105 12.66 14.62 -35.83
C VAL A 105 13.48 13.59 -35.04
N ILE A 106 12.91 12.39 -35.03
CA ILE A 106 13.30 11.10 -34.43
C ILE A 106 14.45 10.46 -35.22
N GLN A 107 15.41 9.81 -34.56
CA GLN A 107 15.85 8.46 -34.97
C GLN A 107 16.77 7.76 -33.96
N GLU A 108 16.31 6.58 -33.54
CA GLU A 108 17.07 5.49 -32.96
C GLU A 108 18.01 4.87 -34.02
N SER A 109 19.22 4.46 -33.63
CA SER A 109 19.88 3.32 -34.25
C SER A 109 20.85 2.65 -33.28
N ASN A 110 20.43 1.45 -32.87
CA ASN A 110 21.16 0.38 -32.24
C ASN A 110 22.21 -0.23 -33.21
N VAL A 111 23.48 -0.37 -32.81
CA VAL A 111 24.39 -1.42 -33.33
C VAL A 111 25.47 -1.76 -32.27
N GLU A 112 25.48 -3.03 -31.86
CA GLU A 112 26.47 -3.70 -31.02
C GLU A 112 27.59 -4.36 -31.89
N PRO A 113 28.59 -5.08 -31.34
CA PRO A 113 30.01 -4.75 -31.43
C PRO A 113 30.79 -5.60 -32.46
N GLN A 114 31.96 -5.13 -32.91
CA GLN A 114 32.92 -6.03 -33.55
C GLN A 114 34.39 -5.67 -33.26
N GLN A 115 35.05 -6.65 -32.65
CA GLN A 115 36.48 -6.75 -32.40
C GLN A 115 37.24 -6.88 -33.73
N GLN A 116 38.37 -6.18 -33.89
CA GLN A 116 39.59 -6.81 -34.37
C GLN A 116 40.81 -5.96 -34.01
N GLY A 117 41.81 -6.60 -33.40
CA GLY A 117 43.02 -5.96 -32.91
C GLY A 117 43.97 -5.51 -34.00
N SER A 118 44.82 -4.56 -33.64
CA SER A 118 46.14 -4.39 -34.24
C SER A 118 47.08 -3.87 -33.17
N ASN A 119 47.99 -4.73 -32.76
CA ASN A 119 49.12 -4.40 -31.91
C ASN A 119 49.98 -3.36 -32.62
N LYS A 120 49.97 -2.13 -32.11
CA LYS A 120 51.09 -1.20 -32.26
C LYS A 120 51.49 -0.72 -30.88
N GLU A 121 52.50 -1.42 -30.42
CA GLU A 121 53.46 -1.07 -29.38
C GLU A 121 53.95 0.36 -29.61
N GLU A 122 53.33 1.31 -28.92
CA GLU A 122 53.90 2.64 -28.70
C GLU A 122 54.31 2.70 -27.23
N VAL A 123 55.59 2.43 -27.01
CA VAL A 123 56.28 2.60 -25.74
C VAL A 123 56.22 4.09 -25.37
N LEU A 124 55.27 4.46 -24.50
CA LEU A 124 55.30 5.74 -23.80
C LEU A 124 56.19 5.60 -22.57
N PRO A 125 57.23 6.44 -22.40
CA PRO A 125 58.18 6.27 -21.33
C PRO A 125 57.67 6.84 -20.01
N ASN A 126 58.00 6.12 -18.95
CA ASN A 126 58.13 6.54 -17.56
C ASN A 126 56.86 6.91 -16.77
N GLY A 127 56.76 6.27 -15.60
CA GLY A 127 55.51 6.09 -14.90
C GLY A 127 55.10 7.22 -13.98
N GLU A 128 53.79 7.43 -13.90
CA GLU A 128 53.13 8.12 -12.79
C GLU A 128 51.69 7.58 -12.60
N PRO A 129 51.47 6.28 -12.29
CA PRO A 129 50.17 5.84 -11.81
C PRO A 129 49.92 6.25 -10.35
N ASN A 130 50.96 6.61 -9.60
CA ASN A 130 50.87 6.88 -8.16
C ASN A 130 50.52 8.33 -7.81
N VAL A 131 50.64 9.29 -8.72
CA VAL A 131 50.50 10.72 -8.38
C VAL A 131 49.02 11.16 -8.27
N LEU A 132 48.09 10.39 -8.86
CA LEU A 132 46.68 10.79 -8.96
C LEU A 132 45.87 10.60 -7.66
N ASN A 133 46.37 9.82 -6.69
CA ASN A 133 45.67 9.50 -5.44
C ASN A 133 46.38 10.04 -4.19
N LEU A 134 47.23 11.07 -4.35
CA LEU A 134 47.87 11.72 -3.20
C LEU A 134 46.86 12.59 -2.43
N ASP A 135 47.01 12.58 -1.11
CA ASP A 135 46.30 13.51 -0.22
C ASP A 135 46.87 14.93 -0.35
N GLY A 136 46.08 15.96 0.04
CA GLY A 136 46.47 17.36 -0.08
C GLY A 136 47.80 17.67 0.61
N LYS A 137 48.11 17.00 1.72
CA LYS A 137 49.40 17.12 2.42
C LYS A 137 50.56 16.54 1.61
N GLU A 138 50.37 15.39 0.97
CA GLU A 138 51.38 14.71 0.17
C GLU A 138 51.70 15.50 -1.10
N TRP A 139 50.70 16.14 -1.69
CA TRP A 139 50.87 17.10 -2.79
C TRP A 139 51.71 18.31 -2.40
N VAL A 140 51.50 18.88 -1.20
CA VAL A 140 52.31 20.00 -0.70
C VAL A 140 53.77 19.57 -0.48
N GLU A 141 54.00 18.40 0.11
CA GLU A 141 55.35 17.86 0.32
C GLU A 141 56.06 17.57 -1.01
N LEU A 142 55.36 17.00 -1.99
CA LEU A 142 55.89 16.73 -3.33
C LEU A 142 56.21 18.04 -4.06
N PHE A 143 55.33 19.03 -3.99
CA PHE A 143 55.53 20.34 -4.61
C PHE A 143 56.75 21.08 -4.04
N VAL A 144 56.88 21.13 -2.71
CA VAL A 144 58.04 21.76 -2.05
C VAL A 144 59.34 21.01 -2.38
N ARG A 145 59.31 19.67 -2.38
CA ARG A 145 60.47 18.84 -2.74
C ARG A 145 60.93 19.08 -4.18
N GLU A 146 59.99 19.16 -5.12
CA GLU A 146 60.28 19.43 -6.52
C GLU A 146 60.91 20.82 -6.72
N MET A 147 60.35 21.85 -6.10
CA MET A 147 60.92 23.20 -6.18
C MET A 147 62.31 23.32 -5.52
N MET A 148 62.53 22.65 -4.38
CA MET A 148 63.83 22.64 -3.68
C MET A 148 64.94 21.94 -4.48
N SER A 149 64.58 21.11 -5.47
CA SER A 149 65.51 20.42 -6.36
C SER A 149 65.83 21.18 -7.66
N ALA A 150 65.24 22.35 -7.87
CA ALA A 150 65.44 23.14 -9.07
C ALA A 150 66.85 23.77 -9.11
N SER A 151 67.48 23.76 -10.29
CA SER A 151 68.80 24.39 -10.48
C SER A 151 68.73 25.91 -10.58
N ASP A 152 67.64 26.43 -11.15
CA ASP A 152 67.44 27.84 -11.49
C ASP A 152 65.96 28.23 -11.38
N MET A 153 65.67 29.53 -11.34
CA MET A 153 64.31 30.05 -11.21
C MET A 153 63.38 29.62 -12.38
N THR A 154 63.92 29.52 -13.60
CA THR A 154 63.14 29.04 -14.77
C THR A 154 62.78 27.57 -14.61
N ASN A 155 63.72 26.73 -14.18
CA ASN A 155 63.53 25.31 -13.88
C ASN A 155 62.49 25.13 -12.75
N ALA A 156 62.55 25.94 -11.69
CA ALA A 156 61.56 25.93 -10.61
C ALA A 156 60.15 26.25 -11.11
N LYS A 157 60.00 27.23 -12.02
CA LYS A 157 58.71 27.59 -12.64
C LYS A 157 58.16 26.47 -13.51
N GLU A 158 58.99 25.84 -14.33
CA GLU A 158 58.58 24.69 -15.15
C GLU A 158 58.13 23.50 -14.30
N ARG A 159 58.86 23.18 -13.23
CA ARG A 159 58.49 22.14 -12.26
C ARG A 159 57.19 22.47 -11.53
N ALA A 160 57.03 23.71 -11.09
CA ALA A 160 55.80 24.16 -10.44
C ALA A 160 54.60 24.07 -11.38
N ALA A 161 54.75 24.48 -12.64
CA ALA A 161 53.70 24.35 -13.66
C ALA A 161 53.29 22.89 -13.88
N ARG A 162 54.28 21.98 -14.02
CA ARG A 162 54.02 20.53 -14.18
C ARG A 162 53.30 19.93 -12.97
N ALA A 163 53.74 20.27 -11.76
CA ALA A 163 53.14 19.76 -10.53
C ALA A 163 51.70 20.27 -10.33
N LEU A 164 51.41 21.53 -10.67
CA LEU A 164 50.05 22.08 -10.62
C LEU A 164 49.14 21.49 -11.70
N GLU A 165 49.65 21.25 -12.91
CA GLU A 165 48.90 20.57 -13.97
C GLU A 165 48.56 19.11 -13.58
N ALA A 166 49.50 18.41 -12.95
CA ALA A 166 49.27 17.07 -12.42
C ALA A 166 48.24 17.08 -11.28
N LEU A 167 48.28 18.09 -10.40
CA LEU A 167 47.28 18.29 -9.35
C LEU A 167 45.89 18.53 -9.95
N GLU A 168 45.77 19.41 -10.95
CA GLU A 168 44.50 19.68 -11.63
C GLU A 168 43.92 18.41 -12.26
N LYS A 169 44.75 17.63 -12.97
CA LYS A 169 44.35 16.33 -13.52
C LYS A 169 43.88 15.36 -12.43
N SER A 170 44.56 15.33 -11.28
CA SER A 170 44.17 14.48 -10.15
C SER A 170 42.82 14.90 -9.54
N ILE A 171 42.57 16.21 -9.40
CA ILE A 171 41.32 16.75 -8.87
C ILE A 171 40.17 16.45 -9.83
N ASN A 172 40.36 16.71 -11.13
CA ASN A 172 39.34 16.44 -12.14
C ASN A 172 39.02 14.94 -12.25
N ALA A 173 40.03 14.07 -12.19
CA ALA A 173 39.84 12.62 -12.21
C ALA A 173 39.06 12.13 -10.97
N ARG A 174 39.43 12.61 -9.78
CA ARG A 174 38.75 12.26 -8.53
C ARG A 174 37.31 12.77 -8.50
N ALA A 175 37.08 14.03 -8.85
CA ALA A 175 35.74 14.61 -8.91
C ALA A 175 34.84 13.86 -9.91
N GLY A 176 35.39 13.47 -11.07
CA GLY A 176 34.67 12.64 -12.04
C GLY A 176 34.34 11.23 -11.53
N ALA A 177 35.29 10.59 -10.84
CA ALA A 177 35.08 9.28 -10.24
C ALA A 177 34.04 9.30 -9.11
N GLU A 178 34.10 10.30 -8.23
CA GLU A 178 33.13 10.51 -7.14
C GLU A 178 31.73 10.78 -7.68
N ALA A 179 31.61 11.64 -8.70
CA ALA A 179 30.32 11.90 -9.36
C ALA A 179 29.74 10.64 -10.02
N MET A 180 30.58 9.85 -10.69
CA MET A 180 30.17 8.58 -11.28
C MET A 180 29.74 7.57 -10.21
N GLN A 181 30.49 7.45 -9.12
CA GLN A 181 30.16 6.55 -8.01
C GLN A 181 28.85 6.96 -7.33
N SER A 182 28.67 8.26 -7.06
CA SER A 182 27.45 8.80 -6.46
C SER A 182 26.24 8.53 -7.36
N LEU A 183 26.35 8.79 -8.66
CA LEU A 183 25.30 8.50 -9.63
C LEU A 183 24.99 7.00 -9.69
N GLN A 184 26.01 6.13 -9.70
CA GLN A 184 25.81 4.68 -9.68
C GLN A 184 25.10 4.20 -8.42
N GLN A 185 25.46 4.75 -7.25
CA GLN A 185 24.83 4.43 -5.98
C GLN A 185 23.35 4.88 -5.96
N GLU A 186 23.07 6.09 -6.43
CA GLU A 186 21.69 6.59 -6.56
C GLU A 186 20.89 5.73 -7.53
N ASN A 187 21.45 5.38 -8.69
CA ASN A 187 20.79 4.53 -9.67
C ASN A 187 20.43 3.15 -9.10
N LEU A 188 21.34 2.58 -8.30
CA LEU A 188 21.09 1.31 -7.61
C LEU A 188 19.96 1.44 -6.59
N MET A 189 19.97 2.49 -5.78
CA MET A 189 18.90 2.76 -4.79
C MET A 189 17.54 2.94 -5.50
N LEU A 190 17.48 3.74 -6.57
CA LEU A 190 16.25 3.97 -7.33
C LEU A 190 15.72 2.67 -7.96
N LYS A 191 16.60 1.81 -8.48
CA LYS A 191 16.21 0.49 -9.00
C LYS A 191 15.63 -0.41 -7.91
N GLN A 192 16.23 -0.42 -6.72
CA GLN A 192 15.73 -1.19 -5.58
C GLN A 192 14.35 -0.70 -5.12
N GLN A 193 14.16 0.63 -5.05
CA GLN A 193 12.85 1.21 -4.71
C GLN A 193 11.79 0.88 -5.76
N LEU A 194 12.15 0.98 -7.05
CA LEU A 194 11.25 0.63 -8.15
C LEU A 194 10.84 -0.83 -8.07
N GLU A 195 11.79 -1.74 -7.84
CA GLU A 195 11.50 -3.17 -7.68
C GLU A 195 10.56 -3.44 -6.50
N ALA A 196 10.80 -2.81 -5.35
CA ALA A 196 9.92 -2.93 -4.19
C ALA A 196 8.48 -2.47 -4.49
N ILE A 197 8.34 -1.30 -5.14
CA ILE A 197 7.02 -0.77 -5.53
C ILE A 197 6.32 -1.71 -6.52
N VAL A 198 7.05 -2.28 -7.49
CA VAL A 198 6.49 -3.24 -8.45
C VAL A 198 6.02 -4.51 -7.74
N GLN A 199 6.78 -5.01 -6.78
CA GLN A 199 6.40 -6.18 -5.97
C GLN A 199 5.13 -5.88 -5.14
N GLU A 200 5.07 -4.73 -4.47
CA GLU A 200 3.88 -4.30 -3.72
C GLU A 200 2.66 -4.13 -4.63
N ASN A 201 2.83 -3.52 -5.81
CA ASN A 201 1.75 -3.38 -6.80
C ASN A 201 1.21 -4.75 -7.25
N SER A 202 2.07 -5.75 -7.42
CA SER A 202 1.65 -7.11 -7.75
C SER A 202 0.84 -7.76 -6.62
N LEU A 203 1.23 -7.51 -5.36
CA LEU A 203 0.53 -8.00 -4.18
C LEU A 203 -0.85 -7.34 -4.05
N LEU A 204 -0.91 -6.01 -4.26
CA LEU A 204 -2.16 -5.26 -4.26
C LEU A 204 -3.11 -5.74 -5.36
N LYS A 205 -2.61 -5.95 -6.60
CA LYS A 205 -3.41 -6.53 -7.69
C LYS A 205 -4.00 -7.89 -7.31
N ARG A 206 -3.19 -8.77 -6.71
CA ARG A 206 -3.67 -10.08 -6.22
C ARG A 206 -4.73 -9.92 -5.13
N ALA A 207 -4.51 -9.02 -4.18
CA ALA A 207 -5.47 -8.74 -3.10
C ALA A 207 -6.81 -8.23 -3.64
N VAL A 208 -6.78 -7.33 -4.63
CA VAL A 208 -7.99 -6.81 -5.30
C VAL A 208 -8.76 -7.93 -6.00
N VAL A 209 -8.09 -8.80 -6.76
CA VAL A 209 -8.76 -9.95 -7.40
C VAL A 209 -9.39 -10.88 -6.37
N THR A 210 -8.69 -11.17 -5.27
CA THR A 210 -9.24 -11.97 -4.17
C THR A 210 -10.42 -11.28 -3.49
N GLN A 211 -10.40 -9.95 -3.34
CA GLN A 211 -11.50 -9.18 -2.77
C GLN A 211 -12.73 -9.22 -3.70
N GLN A 212 -12.53 -9.00 -4.99
CA GLN A 212 -13.61 -9.07 -5.99
C GLN A 212 -14.25 -10.46 -6.04
N LYS A 213 -13.45 -11.53 -5.93
CA LYS A 213 -13.97 -12.90 -5.86
C LYS A 213 -14.87 -13.10 -4.64
N ARG A 214 -14.40 -12.70 -3.45
CA ARG A 214 -15.18 -12.80 -2.20
C ARG A 214 -16.45 -11.96 -2.24
N GLN A 215 -16.39 -10.78 -2.87
CA GLN A 215 -17.54 -9.93 -3.04
C GLN A 215 -18.60 -10.61 -3.92
N ARG A 216 -18.21 -11.17 -5.07
CA ARG A 216 -19.14 -11.93 -5.92
C ARG A 216 -19.76 -13.12 -5.19
N GLU A 217 -18.97 -13.91 -4.46
CA GLU A 217 -19.49 -15.04 -3.68
C GLU A 217 -20.54 -14.58 -2.63
N THR A 218 -20.35 -13.39 -2.04
CA THR A 218 -21.31 -12.83 -1.09
C THR A 218 -22.59 -12.33 -1.79
N GLU A 219 -22.45 -11.73 -2.96
CA GLU A 219 -23.57 -11.30 -3.80
C GLU A 219 -24.41 -12.50 -4.24
N ASP A 220 -23.77 -13.58 -4.70
CA ASP A 220 -24.41 -14.83 -5.09
C ASP A 220 -25.16 -15.47 -3.90
N GLN A 221 -24.52 -15.58 -2.74
CA GLN A 221 -25.17 -16.05 -1.51
C GLN A 221 -26.37 -15.18 -1.11
N THR A 222 -26.29 -13.86 -1.32
CA THR A 222 -27.39 -12.94 -1.01
C THR A 222 -28.57 -13.19 -1.95
N GLN A 223 -28.33 -13.45 -3.24
CA GLN A 223 -29.38 -13.80 -4.20
C GLN A 223 -30.04 -15.14 -3.86
N GLU A 224 -29.25 -16.17 -3.52
CA GLU A 224 -29.77 -17.46 -3.08
C GLU A 224 -30.64 -17.34 -1.83
N LEU A 225 -30.18 -16.57 -0.84
CA LEU A 225 -30.93 -16.30 0.39
C LEU A 225 -32.25 -15.57 0.10
N GLN A 226 -32.26 -14.60 -0.83
CA GLN A 226 -33.49 -13.93 -1.24
C GLN A 226 -34.47 -14.89 -1.93
N HIS A 227 -33.98 -15.75 -2.82
CA HIS A 227 -34.78 -16.76 -3.48
C HIS A 227 -35.38 -17.76 -2.47
N LEU A 228 -34.58 -18.25 -1.51
CA LEU A 228 -35.06 -19.14 -0.45
C LEU A 228 -36.11 -18.46 0.43
N ARG A 229 -35.93 -17.17 0.76
CA ARG A 229 -36.96 -16.41 1.51
C ARG A 229 -38.28 -16.35 0.74
N GLN A 230 -38.25 -16.09 -0.56
CA GLN A 230 -39.45 -16.09 -1.40
C GLN A 230 -40.15 -17.46 -1.41
N LEU A 231 -39.38 -18.54 -1.55
CA LEU A 231 -39.92 -19.89 -1.52
C LEU A 231 -40.56 -20.24 -0.16
N VAL A 232 -39.91 -19.83 0.94
CA VAL A 232 -40.48 -20.00 2.30
C VAL A 232 -41.78 -19.22 2.44
N THR A 233 -41.86 -17.98 1.95
CA THR A 233 -43.12 -17.21 1.99
C THR A 233 -44.23 -17.86 1.18
N GLN A 234 -43.90 -18.43 0.00
CA GLN A 234 -44.88 -19.16 -0.80
C GLN A 234 -45.41 -20.41 -0.08
N TYR A 235 -44.53 -21.19 0.55
CA TYR A 235 -44.97 -22.37 1.31
C TYR A 235 -45.79 -21.98 2.55
N GLN A 236 -45.46 -20.87 3.22
CA GLN A 236 -46.27 -20.36 4.34
C GLN A 236 -47.68 -19.97 3.88
N GLU A 237 -47.83 -19.33 2.72
CA GLU A 237 -49.14 -18.98 2.15
C GLU A 237 -49.95 -20.21 1.73
N GLN A 238 -49.31 -21.20 1.12
CA GLN A 238 -49.95 -22.48 0.79
C GLN A 238 -50.47 -23.18 2.04
N LEU A 239 -49.66 -23.22 3.10
CA LEU A 239 -50.02 -23.87 4.35
C LEU A 239 -51.20 -23.16 5.01
N ARG A 240 -51.19 -21.82 5.09
CA ARG A 240 -52.33 -21.02 5.54
C ARG A 240 -53.59 -21.30 4.73
N THR A 241 -53.48 -21.43 3.40
CA THR A 241 -54.63 -21.71 2.52
C THR A 241 -55.21 -23.10 2.80
N LEU A 242 -54.36 -24.11 2.95
CA LEU A 242 -54.78 -25.46 3.30
C LEU A 242 -55.43 -25.54 4.69
N GLU A 243 -54.90 -24.82 5.68
CA GLU A 243 -55.48 -24.73 7.02
C GLU A 243 -56.90 -24.14 6.97
N VAL A 244 -57.10 -23.04 6.25
CA VAL A 244 -58.42 -22.42 6.07
C VAL A 244 -59.38 -23.37 5.36
N ASN A 245 -58.94 -24.04 4.30
CA ASN A 245 -59.77 -25.02 3.58
C ASN A 245 -60.16 -26.21 4.47
N ASN A 246 -59.22 -26.74 5.25
CA ASN A 246 -59.48 -27.85 6.17
C ASN A 246 -60.47 -27.44 7.27
N TYR A 247 -60.34 -26.23 7.81
CA TYR A 247 -61.30 -25.67 8.76
C TYR A 247 -62.70 -25.54 8.16
N ALA A 248 -62.82 -24.97 6.95
CA ALA A 248 -64.09 -24.83 6.25
C ALA A 248 -64.76 -26.19 5.99
N LEU A 249 -64.00 -27.18 5.51
CA LEU A 249 -64.48 -28.55 5.31
C LEU A 249 -64.96 -29.18 6.62
N THR A 250 -64.19 -29.04 7.69
CA THR A 250 -64.57 -29.54 9.03
C THR A 250 -65.87 -28.90 9.52
N LEU A 251 -66.05 -27.59 9.30
CA LEU A 251 -67.27 -26.88 9.66
C LEU A 251 -68.48 -27.37 8.85
N HIS A 252 -68.33 -27.52 7.53
CA HIS A 252 -69.37 -28.05 6.66
C HIS A 252 -69.76 -29.50 7.03
N LEU A 253 -68.78 -30.36 7.34
CA LEU A 253 -69.04 -31.72 7.79
C LEU A 253 -69.86 -31.75 9.08
N LYS A 254 -69.51 -30.94 10.08
CA LYS A 254 -70.29 -30.83 11.33
C LYS A 254 -71.71 -30.34 11.07
N GLN A 255 -71.88 -29.35 10.19
CA GLN A 255 -73.19 -28.83 9.83
C GLN A 255 -74.05 -29.88 9.12
N ALA A 256 -73.47 -30.67 8.20
CA ALA A 256 -74.16 -31.76 7.52
C ALA A 256 -74.59 -32.87 8.49
N GLN A 257 -73.75 -33.21 9.49
CA GLN A 257 -74.07 -34.18 10.54
C GLN A 257 -75.17 -33.70 11.49
N GLN A 258 -75.24 -32.39 11.79
CA GLN A 258 -76.30 -31.84 12.64
C GLN A 258 -77.63 -31.67 11.89
N ASN A 259 -77.59 -31.39 10.60
CA ASN A 259 -78.78 -31.24 9.75
C ASN A 259 -79.29 -32.57 9.17
N SER A 260 -78.58 -33.68 9.36
CA SER A 260 -79.07 -35.01 9.02
C SER A 260 -80.13 -35.45 10.03
N SER A 261 -81.40 -35.36 9.66
CA SER A 261 -82.55 -35.84 10.42
C SER A 261 -82.73 -37.37 10.34
N ILE A 262 -81.64 -38.15 10.44
CA ILE A 262 -81.71 -39.61 10.44
C ILE A 262 -81.29 -40.14 11.82
N PRO A 263 -82.26 -40.60 12.63
CA PRO A 263 -81.97 -41.26 13.91
C PRO A 263 -81.24 -42.59 13.70
N GLY A 264 -79.94 -42.62 14.06
CA GLY A 264 -79.29 -43.76 14.71
C GLY A 264 -79.56 -45.17 14.20
N ARG A 265 -79.35 -45.47 12.91
CA ARG A 265 -79.11 -46.86 12.48
C ARG A 265 -77.99 -46.92 11.43
N TYR A 266 -76.77 -47.09 11.91
CA TYR A 266 -75.77 -47.84 11.15
C TYR A 266 -75.98 -49.32 11.47
N HIS A 267 -76.12 -50.14 10.44
CA HIS A 267 -76.23 -51.59 10.57
C HIS A 267 -74.82 -52.14 10.87
N PRO A 268 -74.59 -52.82 12.00
CA PRO A 268 -73.40 -53.67 12.11
C PRO A 268 -73.64 -54.88 11.20
N ASP A 269 -72.56 -55.39 10.62
CA ASP A 269 -72.50 -56.54 9.71
C ASP A 269 -72.77 -56.21 8.24
N VAL A 270 -71.75 -55.65 7.60
CA VAL A 270 -71.38 -56.07 6.24
C VAL A 270 -69.87 -56.34 6.26
N PHE A 271 -69.52 -57.59 6.01
CA PHE A 271 -68.16 -58.13 5.90
C PHE A 271 -67.40 -57.57 4.71
#